data_AF-A0A1I7U0H8-F1
#
_entry.id   AF-A0A1I7U0H8-F1
#
_cell.length_a   1.000
_cell.length_b   1.000
_cell.length_c   1.000
_cell.angle_alpha   90.00
_cell.angle_beta   90.00
_cell.angle_gamma   90.00
#
_symmetry.space_group_name_H-M   'P 1'
#
loop_
_entity.id
_entity.type
_entity.pdbx_description
1 polymer ?
#
loop_
_entity_poly.entity_id
_entity_poly.type
_entity_poly.pdbx_seq_one_letter_code
_entity_poly.pdbx_strand_id
1 'polypeptide(L)'
;MGNTFKHLFLLVIISILVPLICNGYQPSKQCIQCVAGNFLSYKWLMVDKHIKQEIEWKDEWTDTDCLEERVHFKDHCYGPCITIHILPYLDSGFTTDGILMDCSDNLIYRSPDVNLSSRLIDQTFTARRDNHRIVYEFAQFSTTNTQAVAEHFLKVIPHHRKINMTTATKIIYGLFGIFLICSFITACYLLRAMCCKMSYNRKYERPNRNDIEMEVHHSNLEYPRLVRRYSLGVSRSSEISQPPLRSEHPLRNPETLDDCHDDDLSTYVPRDFKSLKRKRESVLTYISDDTDNTFYNLGRREHLCDDISGQPTTSRSYN
;
A
#
# COMPACT_ATOMS: atom_id res chain seq x y z
N MET A 1 47.76 54.43 -8.10
CA MET A 1 47.51 53.46 -7.00
C MET A 1 46.06 52.97 -6.88
N GLY A 2 45.11 53.39 -7.73
CA GLY A 2 43.68 53.06 -7.53
C GLY A 2 43.19 51.69 -8.02
N ASN A 3 43.80 51.10 -9.06
CA ASN A 3 43.25 49.89 -9.70
C ASN A 3 43.76 48.58 -9.06
N THR A 4 45.00 48.54 -8.60
CA THR A 4 45.58 47.34 -7.96
C THR A 4 44.91 47.03 -6.63
N PHE A 5 44.58 48.05 -5.85
CA PHE A 5 43.88 47.88 -4.56
C PHE A 5 42.45 47.37 -4.75
N LYS A 6 41.72 47.84 -5.77
CA LYS A 6 40.37 47.35 -6.09
C LYS A 6 40.37 45.88 -6.50
N HIS A 7 41.36 45.45 -7.30
CA HIS A 7 41.49 44.04 -7.68
C HIS A 7 41.83 43.14 -6.50
N LEU A 8 42.73 43.56 -5.61
CA LEU A 8 43.06 42.81 -4.40
C LEU A 8 41.86 42.69 -3.46
N PHE A 9 41.11 43.77 -3.25
CA PHE A 9 39.93 43.77 -2.40
C PHE A 9 38.83 42.84 -2.95
N LEU A 10 38.64 42.83 -4.27
CA LEU A 10 37.64 41.99 -4.93
C LEU A 10 38.01 40.49 -4.86
N LEU A 11 39.30 40.15 -4.98
CA LEU A 11 39.78 38.78 -4.79
C LEU A 11 39.61 38.28 -3.35
N VAL A 12 39.82 39.14 -2.35
CA VAL A 12 39.60 38.79 -0.94
C VAL A 12 38.10 38.55 -0.67
N ILE A 13 37.22 39.38 -1.24
CA ILE A 13 35.77 39.17 -1.11
C ILE A 13 35.34 37.85 -1.76
N ILE A 14 35.82 37.54 -2.97
CA ILE A 14 35.53 36.26 -3.63
C ILE A 14 36.07 35.08 -2.81
N SER A 15 37.29 35.18 -2.29
CA SER A 15 37.91 34.15 -1.44
C SER A 15 37.11 33.86 -0.17
N ILE A 16 36.40 34.84 0.37
CA ILE A 16 35.55 34.67 1.56
C ILE A 16 34.17 34.15 1.15
N LEU A 17 33.58 34.68 0.08
CA LEU A 17 32.22 34.33 -0.35
C LEU A 17 32.13 32.94 -0.99
N VAL A 18 33.13 32.49 -1.74
CA VAL A 18 33.11 31.18 -2.41
C VAL A 18 32.94 30.02 -1.41
N PRO A 19 33.74 29.87 -0.33
CA PRO A 19 33.51 28.81 0.64
C PRO A 19 32.18 28.96 1.41
N LEU A 20 31.68 30.18 1.61
CA LEU A 20 30.35 30.42 2.20
C LEU A 20 29.21 29.92 1.30
N ILE A 21 29.35 30.03 -0.02
CA ILE A 21 28.36 29.55 -1.00
C ILE A 21 28.51 28.04 -1.25
N CYS A 22 29.75 27.52 -1.23
CA CYS A 22 30.03 26.12 -1.54
C CYS A 22 29.84 25.16 -0.36
N ASN A 23 29.97 25.61 0.90
CA ASN A 23 29.79 24.74 2.08
C ASN A 23 28.35 24.25 2.29
N GLY A 24 27.37 24.85 1.60
CA GLY A 24 25.95 24.45 1.68
C GLY A 24 25.47 23.54 0.56
N TYR A 25 26.26 23.29 -0.49
CA TYR A 25 25.82 22.48 -1.62
C TYR A 25 25.98 21.00 -1.32
N GLN A 26 24.97 20.40 -0.71
CA GLN A 26 24.83 18.95 -0.77
C GLN A 26 24.27 18.59 -2.15
N PRO A 27 25.00 17.81 -2.98
CA PRO A 27 24.47 17.36 -4.24
C PRO A 27 23.19 16.58 -3.96
N SER A 28 22.09 17.09 -4.50
CA SER A 28 20.76 16.53 -4.28
C SER A 28 20.73 15.11 -4.83
N LYS A 29 20.33 14.14 -4.02
CA LYS A 29 20.35 12.72 -4.39
C LYS A 29 19.08 12.36 -5.13
N GLN A 30 19.15 11.29 -5.91
CA GLN A 30 17.99 10.65 -6.52
C GLN A 30 17.72 9.33 -5.78
N CYS A 31 16.47 9.12 -5.37
CA CYS A 31 16.01 7.87 -4.75
C CYS A 31 14.88 7.26 -5.58
N ILE A 32 14.85 5.93 -5.66
CA ILE A 32 13.69 5.18 -6.15
C ILE A 32 12.57 5.29 -5.10
N GLN A 33 11.38 5.67 -5.58
CA GLN A 33 10.13 5.63 -4.86
C GLN A 33 9.24 4.53 -5.44
N CYS A 34 9.02 3.46 -4.69
CA CYS A 34 8.10 2.39 -5.05
C CYS A 34 7.67 1.56 -3.83
N VAL A 35 6.52 0.88 -3.93
CA VAL A 35 6.09 -0.13 -2.97
C VAL A 35 6.05 -1.52 -3.59
N ALA A 36 6.11 -2.57 -2.78
CA ALA A 36 5.90 -3.95 -3.22
C ALA A 36 5.19 -4.78 -2.16
N GLY A 37 4.55 -5.87 -2.63
CA GLY A 37 3.78 -6.79 -1.79
C GLY A 37 2.63 -6.10 -1.07
N ASN A 38 2.44 -6.42 0.21
CA ASN A 38 1.34 -5.92 1.03
C ASN A 38 1.69 -4.65 1.83
N PHE A 39 2.76 -3.92 1.48
CA PHE A 39 3.18 -2.74 2.26
C PHE A 39 2.05 -1.75 2.54
N LEU A 40 1.24 -1.44 1.52
CA LEU A 40 0.13 -0.49 1.66
C LEU A 40 -0.96 -0.97 2.65
N SER A 41 -1.17 -2.28 2.73
CA SER A 41 -2.10 -2.90 3.67
C SER A 41 -1.63 -2.80 5.13
N TYR A 42 -0.34 -2.49 5.35
CA TYR A 42 0.29 -2.36 6.66
C TYR A 42 0.39 -0.93 7.18
N LYS A 43 -0.41 0.01 6.65
CA LYS A 43 -0.46 1.41 7.12
C LYS A 43 -0.59 1.53 8.65
N TRP A 44 -1.41 0.68 9.26
CA TRP A 44 -1.64 0.65 10.70
C TRP A 44 -0.39 0.32 11.53
N LEU A 45 0.60 -0.40 10.97
CA LEU A 45 1.88 -0.64 11.63
C LEU A 45 2.79 0.59 11.60
N MET A 46 2.68 1.39 10.54
CA MET A 46 3.57 2.52 10.26
C MET A 46 3.04 3.86 10.77
N VAL A 47 1.77 3.91 11.19
CA VAL A 47 1.11 5.10 11.73
C VAL A 47 0.34 4.70 12.98
N ASP A 48 0.95 4.95 14.15
CA ASP A 48 0.35 4.70 15.46
C ASP A 48 0.73 5.81 16.46
N LYS A 49 -0.29 6.57 16.88
CA LYS A 49 -0.13 7.67 17.83
C LYS A 49 0.27 7.22 19.23
N HIS A 50 -0.12 6.02 19.66
CA HIS A 50 0.13 5.54 21.02
C HIS A 50 1.62 5.33 21.31
N ILE A 51 2.36 4.88 20.30
CA ILE A 51 3.80 4.64 20.36
C ILE A 51 4.61 5.75 19.69
N LYS A 52 3.96 6.85 19.29
CA LYS A 52 4.58 7.97 18.56
C LYS A 52 5.27 7.54 17.27
N GLN A 53 4.67 6.58 16.56
CA GLN A 53 5.07 6.17 15.22
C GLN A 53 4.26 6.97 14.20
N GLU A 54 4.94 7.76 13.38
CA GLU A 54 4.33 8.71 12.46
C GLU A 54 5.14 8.76 11.16
N ILE A 55 4.76 7.89 10.23
CA ILE A 55 5.22 7.94 8.84
C ILE A 55 4.23 8.70 7.98
N GLU A 56 4.73 9.60 7.14
CA GLU A 56 3.94 10.29 6.13
C GLU A 56 3.43 9.27 5.11
N TRP A 57 2.10 9.17 4.99
CA TRP A 57 1.49 8.27 4.03
C TRP A 57 1.21 9.02 2.73
N LYS A 58 1.85 8.60 1.64
CA LYS A 58 1.79 9.27 0.34
C LYS A 58 0.86 8.53 -0.61
N ASP A 59 -0.02 9.26 -1.28
CA ASP A 59 -0.98 8.69 -2.23
C ASP A 59 -0.25 8.20 -3.50
N GLU A 60 0.87 8.82 -3.88
CA GLU A 60 1.65 8.45 -5.07
C GLU A 60 2.22 7.03 -5.00
N TRP A 61 2.29 6.41 -3.81
CA TRP A 61 2.72 5.02 -3.67
C TRP A 61 1.74 4.03 -4.31
N THR A 62 0.45 4.35 -4.38
CA THR A 62 -0.56 3.40 -4.92
C THR A 62 -0.35 3.06 -6.38
N ASP A 63 0.34 3.94 -7.11
CA ASP A 63 0.57 3.81 -8.54
C ASP A 63 1.93 3.16 -8.87
N THR A 64 2.68 2.76 -7.85
CA THR A 64 4.02 2.16 -7.97
C THR A 64 4.03 0.69 -7.59
N ASP A 65 4.94 -0.07 -8.19
CA ASP A 65 5.14 -1.49 -7.92
C ASP A 65 6.60 -1.88 -8.22
N CYS A 66 7.42 -2.06 -7.18
CA CYS A 66 8.83 -2.42 -7.35
C CYS A 66 9.02 -3.78 -8.04
N LEU A 67 8.03 -4.68 -7.98
CA LEU A 67 8.10 -6.00 -8.63
C LEU A 67 7.82 -5.94 -10.13
N GLU A 68 7.16 -4.87 -10.58
CA GLU A 68 6.80 -4.64 -11.99
C GLU A 68 7.60 -3.50 -12.63
N GLU A 69 8.69 -3.07 -11.99
CA GLU A 69 9.52 -1.95 -12.44
C GLU A 69 8.76 -0.60 -12.57
N ARG A 70 7.57 -0.50 -11.97
CA ARG A 70 6.77 0.72 -11.93
C ARG A 70 7.25 1.57 -10.78
N VAL A 71 8.25 2.40 -11.03
CA VAL A 71 8.88 3.24 -10.02
C VAL A 71 8.81 4.71 -10.38
N HIS A 72 8.81 5.56 -9.37
CA HIS A 72 9.10 6.98 -9.54
C HIS A 72 10.53 7.26 -9.11
N PHE A 73 11.21 8.15 -9.82
CA PHE A 73 12.49 8.67 -9.38
C PHE A 73 12.24 9.98 -8.66
N LYS A 74 12.55 10.02 -7.37
CA LYS A 74 12.43 11.22 -6.57
C LYS A 74 13.74 11.98 -6.66
N ASP A 75 13.70 13.07 -7.41
CA ASP A 75 14.79 14.03 -7.48
C ASP A 75 14.80 14.90 -6.22
N HIS A 76 15.98 15.41 -5.91
CA HIS A 76 16.21 16.35 -4.81
C HIS A 76 16.00 15.81 -3.39
N CYS A 77 16.46 14.59 -3.14
CA CYS A 77 16.61 14.09 -1.78
C CYS A 77 17.79 14.74 -1.05
N TYR A 78 17.50 15.40 0.06
CA TYR A 78 18.47 15.93 1.02
C TYR A 78 19.00 14.80 1.93
N GLY A 79 18.10 13.95 2.42
CA GLY A 79 18.36 12.79 3.27
C GLY A 79 18.85 11.55 2.49
N PRO A 80 19.14 10.45 3.20
CA PRO A 80 19.40 9.15 2.57
C PRO A 80 18.13 8.57 1.92
N CYS A 81 18.33 7.64 0.99
CA CYS A 81 17.27 6.76 0.54
C CYS A 81 16.98 5.75 1.64
N ILE A 82 15.71 5.38 1.81
CA ILE A 82 15.26 4.42 2.81
C ILE A 82 14.52 3.27 2.14
N THR A 83 14.85 2.06 2.58
CA THR A 83 14.10 0.84 2.27
C THR A 83 13.50 0.31 3.56
N ILE A 84 12.17 0.14 3.59
CA ILE A 84 11.45 -0.42 4.72
C ILE A 84 10.96 -1.81 4.31
N HIS A 85 11.32 -2.83 5.10
CA HIS A 85 10.81 -4.18 4.96
C HIS A 85 9.83 -4.50 6.08
N ILE A 86 8.70 -5.11 5.74
CA ILE A 86 7.73 -5.65 6.68
C ILE A 86 7.74 -7.17 6.55
N LEU A 87 8.10 -7.84 7.64
CA LEU A 87 8.19 -9.28 7.73
C LEU A 87 7.18 -9.78 8.78
N PRO A 88 6.00 -10.29 8.40
CA PRO A 88 5.14 -11.02 9.33
C PRO A 88 5.83 -12.27 9.85
N TYR A 89 5.54 -12.64 11.10
CA TYR A 89 5.93 -13.93 11.65
C TYR A 89 4.91 -15.00 11.24
N LEU A 90 5.38 -15.95 10.43
CA LEU A 90 4.65 -17.15 10.00
C LEU A 90 5.22 -18.39 10.71
N ASP A 91 4.56 -19.54 10.55
CA ASP A 91 5.01 -20.81 11.14
C ASP A 91 6.43 -21.23 10.68
N SER A 92 6.86 -20.76 9.50
CA SER A 92 8.19 -20.97 8.93
C SER A 92 9.20 -19.87 9.29
N GLY A 93 8.81 -18.86 10.07
CA GLY A 93 9.64 -17.73 10.47
C GLY A 93 9.20 -16.39 9.88
N PHE A 94 10.12 -15.41 9.90
CA PHE A 94 9.88 -14.08 9.34
C PHE A 94 10.16 -14.07 7.83
N THR A 95 9.14 -13.83 7.02
CA THR A 95 9.27 -13.70 5.57
C THR A 95 8.86 -12.31 5.13
N THR A 96 9.59 -11.70 4.20
CA THR A 96 9.24 -10.38 3.68
C THR A 96 7.91 -10.44 2.92
N ASP A 97 6.99 -9.56 3.31
CA ASP A 97 5.66 -9.47 2.70
C ASP A 97 5.35 -8.06 2.18
N GLY A 98 5.95 -7.02 2.75
CA GLY A 98 5.82 -5.64 2.28
C GLY A 98 7.17 -4.95 2.17
N ILE A 99 7.35 -4.15 1.11
CA ILE A 99 8.52 -3.29 0.92
C ILE A 99 8.08 -1.88 0.52
N LEU A 100 8.77 -0.87 1.04
CA LEU A 100 8.75 0.50 0.55
C LEU A 100 10.19 0.95 0.29
N MET A 101 10.42 1.55 -0.87
CA MET A 101 11.59 2.38 -1.13
C MET A 101 11.12 3.82 -1.30
N ASP A 102 11.77 4.77 -0.64
CA ASP A 102 11.51 6.21 -0.82
C ASP A 102 12.75 7.02 -0.37
N CYS A 103 12.66 8.32 -0.51
CA CYS A 103 13.46 9.31 0.18
C CYS A 103 13.07 9.35 1.67
N SER A 104 14.06 9.40 2.57
CA SER A 104 13.77 9.56 4.00
C SER A 104 13.25 10.94 4.39
N ASP A 105 13.40 11.94 3.51
CA ASP A 105 12.96 13.31 3.75
C ASP A 105 11.47 13.39 4.03
N ASN A 106 11.15 13.92 5.22
CA ASN A 106 9.79 14.05 5.76
C ASN A 106 9.00 12.72 5.84
N LEU A 107 9.62 11.58 5.52
CA LEU A 107 8.94 10.30 5.56
C LEU A 107 8.65 9.86 7.00
N ILE A 108 9.63 10.01 7.90
CA ILE A 108 9.50 9.63 9.31
C ILE A 108 9.53 10.91 10.14
N TYR A 109 8.36 11.38 10.57
CA TYR A 109 8.28 12.54 11.47
C TYR A 109 8.69 12.15 12.89
N ARG A 110 8.19 11.00 13.35
CA ARG A 110 8.50 10.43 14.67
C ARG A 110 8.49 8.91 14.58
N SER A 111 9.46 8.28 15.21
CA SER A 111 9.48 6.83 15.38
C SER A 111 10.33 6.46 16.59
N PRO A 112 9.86 5.58 17.49
CA PRO A 112 10.71 4.99 18.52
C PRO A 112 11.70 3.98 17.93
N ASP A 113 11.49 3.55 16.68
CA ASP A 113 12.25 2.48 16.03
C ASP A 113 13.54 2.99 15.38
N VAL A 114 13.58 4.27 15.02
CA VAL A 114 14.68 4.90 14.28
C VAL A 114 15.23 6.07 15.07
N ASN A 115 16.53 6.08 15.31
CA ASN A 115 17.19 7.22 15.93
C ASN A 115 17.52 8.30 14.88
N LEU A 116 16.63 9.27 14.72
CA LEU A 116 16.79 10.38 13.76
C LEU A 116 17.91 11.37 14.14
N SER A 117 18.50 11.27 15.35
CA SER A 117 19.56 12.19 15.79
C SER A 117 20.96 11.82 15.28
N SER A 118 21.14 10.67 14.65
CA SER A 118 22.42 10.18 14.14
C SER A 118 22.54 10.30 12.62
N ARG A 119 23.77 10.23 12.11
CA ARG A 119 24.04 10.14 10.67
C ARG A 119 23.45 8.83 10.13
N LEU A 120 22.26 8.90 9.54
CA LEU A 120 21.46 7.74 9.12
C LEU A 120 22.06 6.94 7.95
N ILE A 121 23.06 7.48 7.23
CA ILE A 121 23.63 6.82 6.05
C ILE A 121 24.28 5.48 6.43
N ASP A 122 23.95 4.43 5.67
CA ASP A 122 24.45 3.06 5.82
C ASP A 122 24.11 2.43 7.18
N GLN A 123 22.94 2.80 7.73
CA GLN A 123 22.42 2.23 8.98
C GLN A 123 21.19 1.36 8.73
N THR A 124 21.09 0.31 9.53
CA THR A 124 19.92 -0.59 9.56
C THR A 124 19.32 -0.60 10.96
N PHE A 125 18.03 -0.31 11.06
CA PHE A 125 17.27 -0.40 12.30
C PHE A 125 16.24 -1.53 12.18
N THR A 126 15.96 -2.21 13.28
CA THR A 126 14.97 -3.29 13.32
C THR A 126 14.06 -3.11 14.51
N ALA A 127 12.76 -3.13 14.26
CA ALA A 127 11.71 -3.09 15.28
C ALA A 127 10.84 -4.33 15.20
N ARG A 128 10.12 -4.60 16.29
CA ARG A 128 9.10 -5.64 16.36
C ARG A 128 7.81 -5.06 16.89
N ARG A 129 6.70 -5.33 16.21
CA ARG A 129 5.37 -4.83 16.56
C ARG A 129 4.31 -5.78 16.06
N ASP A 130 3.35 -6.14 16.92
CA ASP A 130 2.18 -6.96 16.57
C ASP A 130 2.51 -8.18 15.72
N ASN A 131 3.53 -8.95 16.14
CA ASN A 131 4.01 -10.14 15.45
C ASN A 131 4.62 -9.90 14.05
N HIS A 132 5.03 -8.66 13.77
CA HIS A 132 5.79 -8.27 12.59
C HIS A 132 7.18 -7.79 13.00
N ARG A 133 8.16 -8.02 12.13
CA ARG A 133 9.47 -7.39 12.18
C ARG A 133 9.53 -6.33 11.09
N ILE A 134 9.91 -5.12 11.45
CA ILE A 134 10.06 -3.99 10.54
C ILE A 134 11.54 -3.67 10.47
N VAL A 135 12.13 -3.68 9.28
CA VAL A 135 13.54 -3.35 9.06
C VAL A 135 13.61 -2.07 8.25
N TYR A 136 14.36 -1.09 8.74
CA TYR A 136 14.60 0.19 8.07
C TYR A 136 16.06 0.23 7.65
N GLU A 137 16.33 0.27 6.36
CA GLU A 137 17.66 0.32 5.77
C GLU A 137 17.87 1.67 5.12
N PHE A 138 18.93 2.37 5.48
CA PHE A 138 19.25 3.68 4.96
C PHE A 138 20.51 3.60 4.10
N ALA A 139 20.43 4.07 2.87
CA ALA A 139 21.54 4.08 1.92
C ALA A 139 21.78 5.50 1.40
N GLN A 140 23.03 5.81 1.05
CA GLN A 140 23.35 7.12 0.47
C GLN A 140 22.69 7.34 -0.90
N PHE A 141 22.58 6.29 -1.71
CA PHE A 141 22.02 6.33 -3.06
C PHE A 141 21.17 5.09 -3.31
N SER A 142 20.12 5.22 -4.13
CA SER A 142 19.46 4.06 -4.71
C SER A 142 20.14 3.66 -6.02
N THR A 143 19.97 2.41 -6.42
CA THR A 143 20.26 2.01 -7.80
C THR A 143 19.35 2.77 -8.77
N THR A 144 19.81 3.01 -9.99
CA THR A 144 18.98 3.53 -11.10
C THR A 144 18.44 2.42 -11.99
N ASN A 145 18.91 1.17 -11.79
CA ASN A 145 18.49 0.02 -12.56
C ASN A 145 17.22 -0.60 -11.94
N THR A 146 16.06 -0.25 -12.49
CA THR A 146 14.73 -0.72 -12.04
C THR A 146 14.57 -2.23 -12.17
N GLN A 147 15.11 -2.81 -13.23
CA GLN A 147 15.09 -4.26 -13.46
C GLN A 147 15.85 -5.01 -12.36
N ALA A 148 17.02 -4.50 -11.95
CA ALA A 148 17.78 -5.11 -10.86
C ALA A 148 17.02 -5.06 -9.53
N VAL A 149 16.25 -4.00 -9.26
CA VAL A 149 15.38 -3.88 -8.09
C VAL A 149 14.26 -4.92 -8.14
N ALA A 150 13.58 -5.03 -9.28
CA ALA A 150 12.51 -6.00 -9.47
C ALA A 150 13.03 -7.44 -9.32
N GLU A 151 14.14 -7.79 -9.96
CA GLU A 151 14.76 -9.10 -9.84
C GLU A 151 15.20 -9.43 -8.41
N HIS A 152 15.71 -8.44 -7.68
CA HIS A 152 16.07 -8.60 -6.27
C HIS A 152 14.83 -8.89 -5.41
N PHE A 153 13.77 -8.07 -5.53
CA PHE A 153 12.58 -8.25 -4.69
C PHE A 153 11.70 -9.44 -5.10
N LEU A 154 11.73 -9.87 -6.36
CA LEU A 154 11.10 -11.13 -6.78
C LEU A 154 11.72 -12.35 -6.11
N LYS A 155 13.01 -12.30 -5.75
CA LYS A 155 13.66 -13.38 -4.97
C LYS A 155 13.26 -13.32 -3.50
N VAL A 156 13.12 -12.13 -2.94
CA VAL A 156 12.81 -11.91 -1.52
C VAL A 156 11.32 -12.10 -1.21
N ILE A 157 10.43 -11.79 -2.15
CA ILE A 157 8.98 -11.92 -2.03
C ILE A 157 8.41 -12.80 -3.16
N PRO A 158 8.70 -14.12 -3.15
CA PRO A 158 8.31 -15.00 -4.24
C PRO A 158 6.78 -15.16 -4.36
N HIS A 159 6.05 -15.03 -3.25
CA HIS A 159 4.60 -15.23 -3.20
C HIS A 159 3.80 -14.09 -3.85
N HIS A 160 4.39 -12.90 -3.98
CA HIS A 160 3.78 -11.75 -4.66
C HIS A 160 4.16 -11.65 -6.13
N ARG A 161 4.88 -12.63 -6.66
CA ARG A 161 5.17 -12.71 -8.10
C ARG A 161 3.85 -12.85 -8.85
N LYS A 162 3.40 -11.76 -9.48
CA LYS A 162 2.30 -11.84 -10.45
C LYS A 162 2.78 -12.74 -11.58
N ILE A 163 2.13 -13.89 -11.71
CA ILE A 163 2.34 -14.76 -12.85
C ILE A 163 1.77 -13.98 -14.03
N ASN A 164 2.66 -13.39 -14.83
CA ASN A 164 2.28 -12.73 -16.07
C ASN A 164 1.60 -13.77 -16.96
N MET A 165 0.27 -13.78 -16.91
CA MET A 165 -0.51 -14.58 -17.84
C MET A 165 -0.14 -14.10 -19.23
N THR A 166 0.38 -15.03 -20.05
CA THR A 166 0.73 -14.74 -21.42
C THR A 166 -0.49 -14.13 -22.13
N THR A 167 -0.25 -13.28 -23.13
CA THR A 167 -1.33 -12.67 -23.91
C THR A 167 -2.28 -13.74 -24.46
N ALA A 168 -1.76 -14.92 -24.83
CA ALA A 168 -2.54 -16.08 -25.22
C ALA A 168 -3.49 -16.57 -24.11
N THR A 169 -2.99 -16.72 -22.88
CA THR A 169 -3.82 -17.12 -21.73
C THR A 169 -4.93 -16.11 -21.45
N LYS A 170 -4.66 -14.80 -21.54
CA LYS A 170 -5.69 -13.76 -21.38
C LYS A 170 -6.79 -13.87 -22.46
N ILE A 171 -6.40 -14.12 -23.71
CA ILE A 171 -7.34 -14.32 -24.82
C ILE A 171 -8.20 -15.57 -24.59
N ILE A 172 -7.60 -16.67 -24.16
CA ILE A 172 -8.33 -17.93 -23.88
C ILE A 172 -9.39 -17.71 -22.80
N TYR A 173 -9.04 -17.07 -21.69
CA TYR A 173 -10.00 -16.76 -20.64
C TYR A 173 -11.09 -15.79 -21.11
N GLY A 174 -10.75 -14.81 -21.94
CA GLY A 174 -11.72 -13.91 -22.57
C GLY A 174 -12.73 -14.65 -23.45
N LEU A 175 -12.26 -15.53 -24.34
CA LEU A 175 -13.12 -16.35 -25.19
C LEU A 175 -13.99 -17.31 -24.39
N PHE A 176 -13.45 -17.92 -23.33
CA PHE A 176 -14.20 -18.79 -22.45
C PHE A 176 -15.32 -18.02 -21.72
N GLY A 177 -15.04 -16.80 -21.23
CA GLY A 177 -16.05 -15.92 -20.64
C GLY A 177 -17.18 -15.58 -21.63
N ILE A 178 -16.84 -15.23 -22.87
CA ILE A 178 -17.83 -14.95 -23.92
C ILE A 178 -18.67 -16.20 -24.22
N PHE A 179 -18.04 -17.37 -24.32
CA PHE A 179 -18.73 -18.64 -24.55
C PHE A 179 -19.75 -18.96 -23.44
N LEU A 180 -19.38 -18.75 -22.17
CA LEU A 180 -20.30 -18.94 -21.04
C LEU A 180 -21.50 -17.99 -21.11
N ILE A 181 -21.29 -16.73 -21.46
CA ILE A 181 -22.37 -15.74 -21.61
C ILE A 181 -23.31 -16.14 -22.77
N CYS A 182 -22.76 -16.50 -23.94
CA CYS A 182 -23.55 -16.94 -25.10
C CYS A 182 -24.34 -18.22 -24.81
N SER A 183 -23.73 -19.19 -24.11
CA SER A 183 -24.39 -20.42 -23.68
C SER A 183 -25.57 -20.13 -22.75
N PHE A 184 -25.36 -19.24 -21.77
CA PHE A 184 -26.42 -18.82 -20.84
C PHE A 184 -27.59 -18.13 -21.56
N ILE A 185 -27.31 -17.20 -22.47
CA ILE A 185 -28.33 -16.52 -23.29
C ILE A 185 -29.12 -17.54 -24.12
N THR A 186 -28.44 -18.48 -24.76
CA THR A 186 -29.07 -19.53 -25.57
C THR A 186 -29.96 -20.42 -24.71
N ALA A 187 -29.50 -20.83 -23.53
CA ALA A 187 -30.30 -21.61 -22.59
C ALA A 187 -31.56 -20.84 -22.14
N CYS A 188 -31.46 -19.55 -21.85
CA CYS A 188 -32.62 -18.70 -21.53
C CYS A 188 -33.64 -18.64 -22.68
N TYR A 189 -33.19 -18.52 -23.94
CA TYR A 189 -34.08 -18.55 -25.11
C TYR A 189 -34.78 -19.90 -25.27
N LEU A 190 -34.06 -21.00 -25.10
CA LEU A 190 -34.63 -22.35 -25.18
C LEU A 190 -35.66 -22.60 -24.08
N LEU A 191 -35.37 -22.19 -22.84
CA LEU A 191 -36.32 -22.28 -21.73
C LEU A 191 -37.59 -21.49 -22.02
N ARG A 192 -37.46 -20.26 -22.53
CA ARG A 192 -38.63 -19.44 -22.92
C ARG A 192 -39.46 -20.13 -24.01
N ALA A 193 -38.81 -20.69 -25.03
CA ALA A 193 -39.50 -21.42 -26.10
C ALA A 193 -40.25 -22.65 -25.57
N MET A 194 -39.64 -23.42 -24.66
CA MET A 194 -40.31 -24.56 -24.01
C MET A 194 -41.50 -24.13 -23.15
N CYS A 195 -41.38 -23.07 -22.34
CA CYS A 195 -42.49 -22.53 -21.55
C CYS A 195 -43.64 -22.03 -22.45
N CYS A 196 -43.33 -21.38 -23.57
CA CYS A 196 -44.34 -20.96 -24.55
C CYS A 196 -45.04 -22.16 -25.21
N LYS A 197 -44.29 -23.20 -25.59
CA LYS A 197 -44.85 -24.42 -26.20
C LYS A 197 -45.76 -25.21 -25.24
N MET A 198 -45.38 -25.33 -23.96
CA MET A 198 -46.23 -25.96 -22.94
C MET A 198 -47.54 -25.18 -22.71
N SER A 199 -47.48 -23.85 -22.73
CA SER A 199 -48.68 -23.00 -22.58
C SER A 199 -49.62 -23.07 -23.79
N TYR A 200 -49.07 -23.27 -24.99
CA TYR A 200 -49.87 -23.48 -26.21
C TYR A 200 -50.62 -24.82 -26.21
N ASN A 201 -49.95 -25.92 -25.86
CA ASN A 201 -50.59 -27.24 -25.82
C ASN A 201 -51.73 -27.32 -24.79
N ARG A 202 -51.61 -26.66 -23.63
CA ARG A 202 -52.71 -26.59 -22.63
C ARG A 202 -53.98 -25.90 -23.15
N LYS A 203 -53.92 -25.07 -24.19
CA LYS A 203 -55.11 -24.43 -24.77
C LYS A 203 -55.84 -25.32 -25.77
N TYR A 204 -55.15 -26.26 -26.41
CA TYR A 204 -55.75 -27.22 -27.35
C TYR A 204 -56.40 -28.43 -26.66
N GLU A 205 -56.05 -28.68 -25.41
CA GLU A 205 -56.59 -29.76 -24.59
C GLU A 205 -57.66 -29.25 -23.60
N ARG A 206 -58.44 -28.24 -24.00
CA ARG A 206 -59.73 -27.99 -23.33
C ARG A 206 -60.74 -28.97 -23.94
N PRO A 207 -61.26 -29.94 -23.16
CA PRO A 207 -62.35 -30.79 -23.62
C PRO A 207 -63.51 -29.88 -24.03
N ASN A 208 -64.11 -30.20 -25.17
CA ASN A 208 -65.32 -29.57 -25.69
C ASN A 208 -66.39 -29.55 -24.58
N ARG A 209 -66.61 -28.39 -23.97
CA ARG A 209 -67.61 -28.16 -22.90
C ARG A 209 -69.01 -28.05 -23.53
N ASN A 210 -69.36 -28.93 -24.46
CA ASN A 210 -70.68 -28.98 -25.09
C ASN A 210 -71.35 -30.37 -24.94
N ASP A 211 -70.73 -31.33 -24.24
CA ASP A 211 -71.35 -32.65 -23.99
C ASP A 211 -71.89 -32.81 -22.54
N ILE A 212 -72.19 -31.71 -21.85
CA ILE A 212 -72.87 -31.75 -20.54
C ILE A 212 -74.02 -30.72 -20.50
N GLU A 213 -74.97 -30.89 -21.42
CA GLU A 213 -76.40 -30.77 -21.15
C GLU A 213 -76.85 -32.22 -20.82
N MET A 214 -77.69 -32.58 -19.87
CA MET A 214 -78.68 -31.88 -19.09
C MET A 214 -79.19 -32.91 -18.08
N GLU A 215 -78.98 -32.73 -16.78
CA GLU A 215 -79.90 -33.34 -15.81
C GLU A 215 -80.11 -32.40 -14.62
N VAL A 216 -81.28 -31.78 -14.68
CA VAL A 216 -81.90 -30.94 -13.68
C VAL A 216 -82.14 -31.78 -12.43
N HIS A 217 -81.71 -31.30 -11.26
CA HIS A 217 -82.58 -31.42 -10.09
C HIS A 217 -82.39 -30.27 -9.09
N HIS A 218 -83.49 -29.52 -8.97
CA HIS A 218 -83.90 -28.64 -7.90
C HIS A 218 -83.60 -29.18 -6.48
N SER A 219 -83.02 -28.33 -5.63
CA SER A 219 -83.42 -28.11 -4.22
C SER A 219 -82.41 -27.15 -3.58
N ASN A 220 -82.78 -25.88 -3.38
CA ASN A 220 -83.28 -25.31 -2.11
C ASN A 220 -82.17 -24.98 -1.09
N LEU A 221 -82.10 -23.68 -0.79
CA LEU A 221 -81.98 -23.07 0.54
C LEU A 221 -80.92 -23.63 1.50
N GLU A 222 -79.87 -22.85 1.76
CA GLU A 222 -79.64 -22.20 3.06
C GLU A 222 -78.29 -21.47 3.09
N TYR A 223 -78.32 -20.17 3.36
CA TYR A 223 -77.20 -19.46 3.98
C TYR A 223 -77.03 -20.00 5.40
N PRO A 224 -75.80 -20.18 5.92
CA PRO A 224 -75.29 -19.11 6.78
C PRO A 224 -73.76 -18.91 6.83
N ARG A 225 -73.42 -17.66 7.18
CA ARG A 225 -72.35 -17.22 8.10
C ARG A 225 -70.87 -17.52 7.78
N LEU A 226 -70.19 -16.44 7.41
CA LEU A 226 -69.11 -15.80 8.20
C LEU A 226 -68.25 -16.73 9.06
N VAL A 227 -67.05 -17.08 8.57
CA VAL A 227 -65.86 -17.23 9.42
C VAL A 227 -64.61 -16.67 8.73
N ARG A 228 -64.27 -15.46 9.19
CA ARG A 228 -62.97 -14.80 9.32
C ARG A 228 -61.75 -15.75 9.34
N ARG A 229 -60.72 -15.49 8.50
CA ARG A 229 -59.31 -15.61 8.91
C ARG A 229 -58.37 -14.74 8.08
N TYR A 230 -57.39 -14.20 8.80
CA TYR A 230 -56.44 -13.16 8.46
C TYR A 230 -55.22 -13.68 7.69
N SER A 231 -54.61 -12.79 6.91
CA SER A 231 -53.15 -12.66 6.69
C SER A 231 -52.92 -11.35 5.92
N LEU A 232 -52.66 -10.20 6.57
CA LEU A 232 -51.35 -9.68 7.03
C LEU A 232 -50.23 -9.79 5.98
N GLY A 233 -49.73 -8.62 5.55
CA GLY A 233 -48.52 -8.41 4.74
C GLY A 233 -48.70 -7.22 3.80
N VAL A 234 -48.39 -5.95 4.15
CA VAL A 234 -47.04 -5.34 4.20
C VAL A 234 -46.38 -5.49 2.82
N SER A 235 -46.01 -4.48 2.01
CA SER A 235 -45.48 -3.12 2.22
C SER A 235 -45.68 -2.34 0.90
N ARG A 236 -46.18 -1.10 0.93
CA ARG A 236 -45.41 0.16 0.94
C ARG A 236 -44.92 0.60 -0.45
N SER A 237 -45.69 1.50 -1.06
CA SER A 237 -45.23 2.46 -2.04
C SER A 237 -44.12 3.33 -1.46
N SER A 238 -43.06 3.55 -2.23
CA SER A 238 -42.18 4.70 -2.05
C SER A 238 -41.83 5.24 -3.42
N GLU A 239 -42.61 6.26 -3.76
CA GLU A 239 -42.45 7.21 -4.84
C GLU A 239 -41.39 8.24 -4.43
N ILE A 240 -40.46 8.49 -5.35
CA ILE A 240 -39.82 9.79 -5.67
C ILE A 240 -39.38 10.68 -4.50
N SER A 241 -38.07 10.92 -4.36
CA SER A 241 -37.53 12.28 -4.14
C SER A 241 -36.02 12.35 -4.38
N GLN A 242 -35.60 12.97 -5.48
CA GLN A 242 -34.31 13.66 -5.57
C GLN A 242 -34.38 14.94 -4.73
N PRO A 243 -33.25 15.43 -4.21
CA PRO A 243 -33.03 16.86 -4.13
C PRO A 243 -31.68 17.32 -4.70
N PRO A 244 -31.51 18.63 -4.94
CA PRO A 244 -30.80 19.16 -6.10
C PRO A 244 -29.39 19.69 -5.81
N LEU A 245 -28.65 19.94 -6.89
CA LEU A 245 -27.55 20.89 -6.99
C LEU A 245 -27.95 22.27 -6.43
N ARG A 246 -27.09 22.90 -5.60
CA ARG A 246 -26.78 24.34 -5.74
C ARG A 246 -25.56 24.87 -4.94
N SER A 247 -24.78 25.67 -5.68
CA SER A 247 -23.98 26.88 -5.34
C SER A 247 -22.83 26.86 -4.34
N GLU A 248 -21.64 26.99 -4.94
CA GLU A 248 -20.60 28.01 -4.79
C GLU A 248 -20.75 29.20 -3.81
N HIS A 249 -19.54 29.60 -3.34
CA HIS A 249 -19.03 30.86 -2.75
C HIS A 249 -19.02 31.04 -1.21
N PRO A 250 -18.09 31.87 -0.65
CA PRO A 250 -16.71 32.19 -1.05
C PRO A 250 -15.70 32.17 0.14
N LEU A 251 -14.43 32.48 -0.17
CA LEU A 251 -13.31 32.71 0.75
C LEU A 251 -13.65 33.48 2.03
N ARG A 252 -13.07 33.04 3.17
CA ARG A 252 -12.70 33.92 4.29
C ARG A 252 -11.54 33.35 5.10
N ASN A 253 -10.47 34.12 5.17
CA ASN A 253 -9.40 34.15 6.19
C ASN A 253 -9.22 35.66 6.53
N PRO A 254 -8.57 36.11 7.62
CA PRO A 254 -7.85 35.41 8.70
C PRO A 254 -8.19 35.94 10.13
N GLU A 255 -7.40 35.49 11.13
CA GLU A 255 -7.22 36.08 12.49
C GLU A 255 -8.41 35.87 13.47
N THR A 256 -8.31 35.45 14.74
CA THR A 256 -7.32 35.64 15.82
C THR A 256 -7.71 34.76 17.03
N LEU A 257 -6.70 34.22 17.74
CA LEU A 257 -6.53 34.23 19.21
C LEU A 257 -7.48 33.43 20.15
N ASP A 258 -6.91 33.10 21.32
CA ASP A 258 -7.42 32.44 22.55
C ASP A 258 -7.32 30.90 22.53
N ASP A 259 -6.32 30.26 23.14
CA ASP A 259 -5.91 30.25 24.57
C ASP A 259 -7.00 29.69 25.49
N CYS A 260 -6.97 28.37 25.72
CA CYS A 260 -7.64 27.63 26.81
C CYS A 260 -6.97 26.23 26.88
N HIS A 261 -6.09 26.00 27.84
CA HIS A 261 -6.34 25.53 29.20
C HIS A 261 -6.07 24.02 29.31
N ASP A 262 -5.01 23.70 30.05
CA ASP A 262 -4.69 22.38 30.56
C ASP A 262 -5.84 21.85 31.44
N ASP A 263 -6.31 20.64 31.15
CA ASP A 263 -7.03 19.81 32.10
C ASP A 263 -6.34 18.45 32.21
N ASP A 264 -5.71 18.27 33.37
CA ASP A 264 -5.30 17.01 33.95
C ASP A 264 -6.46 16.00 33.93
N LEU A 265 -6.35 14.94 33.12
CA LEU A 265 -7.13 13.72 33.36
C LEU A 265 -6.22 12.56 33.70
N SER A 266 -5.90 12.55 34.99
CA SER A 266 -5.33 11.43 35.72
C SER A 266 -6.27 10.21 35.74
N THR A 267 -5.64 9.04 35.70
CA THR A 267 -6.04 7.80 36.40
C THR A 267 -7.30 7.04 35.93
N TYR A 268 -7.10 6.04 35.05
CA TYR A 268 -7.79 4.75 35.22
C TYR A 268 -6.92 3.59 34.74
N VAL A 269 -6.33 2.85 35.69
CA VAL A 269 -5.63 1.58 35.47
C VAL A 269 -6.47 0.48 36.11
N PRO A 270 -7.00 -0.49 35.35
CA PRO A 270 -7.35 -1.78 35.90
C PRO A 270 -6.14 -2.70 35.86
N ARG A 271 -5.68 -3.09 37.05
CA ARG A 271 -4.82 -4.27 37.27
C ARG A 271 -5.64 -5.55 37.07
N ASP A 272 -4.88 -6.63 36.89
CA ASP A 272 -5.26 -8.04 37.06
C ASP A 272 -5.79 -8.77 35.83
N PHE A 273 -4.86 -9.38 35.07
CA PHE A 273 -5.03 -10.80 34.72
C PHE A 273 -3.71 -11.56 34.92
N LYS A 274 -3.68 -12.30 36.04
CA LYS A 274 -2.70 -13.33 36.35
C LYS A 274 -2.91 -14.54 35.45
N SER A 275 -1.79 -15.08 35.01
CA SER A 275 -1.46 -16.51 34.87
C SER A 275 -2.31 -17.38 33.93
N LEU A 276 -1.71 -17.77 32.82
CA LEU A 276 -1.72 -19.18 32.37
C LEU A 276 -0.33 -19.55 31.83
N LYS A 277 0.54 -19.96 32.77
CA LYS A 277 1.70 -20.82 32.48
C LYS A 277 1.14 -22.13 31.91
N ARG A 278 1.42 -22.44 30.63
CA ARG A 278 1.40 -23.83 30.18
C ARG A 278 2.80 -24.22 29.74
N LYS A 279 3.44 -24.90 30.69
CA LYS A 279 4.68 -25.66 30.59
C LYS A 279 4.51 -26.74 29.52
N ARG A 280 5.36 -26.74 28.49
CA ARG A 280 5.65 -27.95 27.70
C ARG A 280 7.13 -27.95 27.33
N GLU A 281 7.91 -28.57 28.19
CA GLU A 281 9.24 -29.08 27.90
C GLU A 281 9.08 -30.45 27.24
N SER A 282 9.71 -30.66 26.08
CA SER A 282 10.51 -31.86 25.76
C SER A 282 11.04 -31.70 24.32
N VAL A 283 12.33 -31.38 24.16
CA VAL A 283 13.43 -32.31 23.77
C VAL A 283 13.47 -32.52 22.23
N LEU A 284 14.28 -31.77 21.47
CA LEU A 284 15.72 -31.94 21.15
C LEU A 284 15.94 -32.75 19.85
N THR A 285 16.36 -32.06 18.79
CA THR A 285 17.59 -32.44 18.05
C THR A 285 18.11 -31.30 17.17
N TYR A 286 19.40 -31.06 17.31
CA TYR A 286 20.31 -30.26 16.50
C TYR A 286 20.20 -30.55 14.99
N ILE A 287 20.22 -29.50 14.16
CA ILE A 287 21.14 -29.38 13.01
C ILE A 287 21.65 -27.93 12.97
N SER A 288 22.98 -27.83 12.90
CA SER A 288 23.82 -26.64 12.80
C SER A 288 23.87 -26.11 11.36
N ASP A 289 24.27 -24.85 11.24
CA ASP A 289 24.90 -24.20 10.08
C ASP A 289 24.03 -23.89 8.85
N ASP A 290 23.70 -22.61 8.65
CA ASP A 290 24.49 -21.72 7.79
C ASP A 290 23.86 -20.31 7.77
N THR A 291 24.49 -19.36 8.47
CA THR A 291 24.22 -17.93 8.28
C THR A 291 25.07 -17.45 7.12
N ASP A 292 24.52 -17.51 5.91
CA ASP A 292 25.11 -16.87 4.74
C ASP A 292 24.88 -15.36 4.85
N ASN A 293 25.88 -14.68 5.40
CA ASN A 293 25.94 -13.25 5.63
C ASN A 293 26.52 -12.55 4.38
N THR A 294 25.92 -12.79 3.21
CA THR A 294 26.31 -12.18 1.93
C THR A 294 25.40 -11.02 1.55
N PHE A 295 25.49 -9.92 2.31
CA PHE A 295 25.03 -8.62 1.84
C PHE A 295 26.11 -7.97 0.98
N TYR A 296 25.95 -8.06 -0.34
CA TYR A 296 26.79 -7.34 -1.29
C TYR A 296 26.34 -5.89 -1.43
N ASN A 297 27.28 -4.99 -1.18
CA ASN A 297 27.27 -3.59 -1.59
C ASN A 297 27.08 -3.48 -3.11
N LEU A 298 25.83 -3.38 -3.57
CA LEU A 298 25.53 -2.94 -4.94
C LEU A 298 25.67 -1.40 -5.00
N GLY A 299 26.89 -0.93 -5.24
CA GLY A 299 27.10 0.48 -5.61
C GLY A 299 28.36 1.16 -5.09
N ARG A 300 29.55 0.55 -5.17
CA ARG A 300 30.81 1.29 -5.05
C ARG A 300 31.45 1.44 -6.43
N ARG A 301 31.12 2.54 -7.12
CA ARG A 301 31.89 3.03 -8.28
C ARG A 301 32.99 3.94 -7.73
N GLU A 302 34.23 3.45 -7.73
CA GLU A 302 35.40 4.27 -7.40
C GLU A 302 35.60 5.30 -8.52
N HIS A 303 35.27 6.56 -8.23
CA HIS A 303 35.74 7.67 -9.04
C HIS A 303 37.18 8.01 -8.61
N LEU A 304 38.11 7.46 -9.38
CA LEU A 304 39.51 7.85 -9.43
C LEU A 304 39.58 9.33 -9.84
N CYS A 305 39.91 10.22 -8.90
CA CYS A 305 40.36 11.57 -9.22
C CYS A 305 41.89 11.53 -9.26
N ASP A 306 42.44 11.59 -10.48
CA ASP A 306 43.84 11.91 -10.70
C ASP A 306 44.08 13.38 -10.30
N ASP A 307 44.86 13.59 -9.24
CA ASP A 307 45.53 14.86 -8.96
C ASP A 307 47.04 14.61 -8.92
N ILE A 308 47.73 14.95 -10.01
CA ILE A 308 49.19 15.10 -10.05
C ILE A 308 49.52 16.57 -10.29
N SER A 309 49.67 17.30 -9.18
CA SER A 309 50.61 18.42 -9.03
C SER A 309 51.35 18.12 -7.72
N GLY A 310 52.67 18.00 -7.62
CA GLY A 310 53.74 18.69 -8.32
C GLY A 310 54.41 19.65 -7.34
N GLN A 311 55.27 19.16 -6.43
CA GLN A 311 56.45 19.91 -5.97
C GLN A 311 57.45 19.05 -5.15
N PRO A 312 58.77 19.35 -5.24
CA PRO A 312 59.84 18.53 -4.70
C PRO A 312 60.31 19.00 -3.31
N THR A 313 60.54 18.07 -2.39
CA THR A 313 61.29 18.33 -1.15
C THR A 313 62.75 17.97 -1.34
N THR A 314 63.61 18.98 -1.32
CA THR A 314 65.07 18.87 -1.20
C THR A 314 65.45 18.29 0.16
N SER A 315 66.04 17.10 0.18
CA SER A 315 66.71 16.52 1.35
C SER A 315 68.13 17.06 1.49
N ARG A 316 68.42 17.71 2.63
CA ARG A 316 69.74 18.17 3.04
C ARG A 316 70.44 17.03 3.79
N SER A 317 71.53 16.51 3.23
CA SER A 317 72.40 15.51 3.85
C SER A 317 73.29 16.17 4.90
N TYR A 318 73.33 15.60 6.11
CA TYR A 318 74.43 15.76 7.05
C TYR A 318 75.43 14.63 6.79
N ASN A 319 76.65 15.00 6.39
CA ASN A 319 77.92 14.38 6.78
C ASN A 319 79.06 15.29 6.33
#